data_AF-A0A945CFJ9-F1
#
_entry.id   AF-A0A945CFJ9-F1
#
_cell.length_a   1.000
_cell.length_b   1.000
_cell.length_c   1.000
_cell.angle_alpha   90.00
_cell.angle_beta   90.00
_cell.angle_gamma   90.00
#
_symmetry.space_group_name_H-M   'P 1'
#
loop_
_entity.id
_entity.type
_entity.pdbx_description
1 polymer ?
#
loop_
_entity_poly.entity_id
_entity_poly.type
_entity_poly.pdbx_seq_one_letter_code
_entity_poly.pdbx_strand_id
1 'polypeptide(L)'
;KHADIDEVVAIGPPIMMKFCAETTRAHGIKTMVSLNPIMVDGTGMCGGCRVSVGEGIKFACVDGPDFDGHQVDFDELMSRLARFKEDERQSLESWQHECRMMNQEVRG
;
A
#
# COMPACT_ATOMS: atom_id res chain seq x y z
N LYS A 1 -13.50 -21.82 14.75
CA LYS A 1 -12.06 -22.13 14.93
C LYS A 1 -11.65 -22.99 13.74
N HIS A 2 -10.71 -22.52 12.94
CA HIS A 2 -10.17 -23.24 11.76
C HIS A 2 -8.84 -23.85 12.17
N ALA A 3 -8.84 -25.14 12.55
CA ALA A 3 -7.62 -25.83 13.01
C ALA A 3 -6.74 -26.31 11.85
N ASP A 4 -7.23 -26.14 10.62
CA ASP A 4 -6.63 -26.49 9.34
C ASP A 4 -5.91 -25.31 8.67
N ILE A 5 -6.01 -24.11 9.23
CA ILE A 5 -5.42 -22.89 8.67
C ILE A 5 -4.40 -22.33 9.67
N ASP A 6 -3.13 -22.47 9.33
CA ASP A 6 -2.03 -21.95 10.14
C ASP A 6 -1.79 -20.45 9.92
N GLU A 7 -1.95 -19.97 8.68
CA GLU A 7 -1.62 -18.61 8.28
C GLU A 7 -2.44 -18.13 7.08
N VAL A 8 -2.76 -16.84 7.06
CA VAL A 8 -3.35 -16.13 5.92
C VAL A 8 -2.37 -15.07 5.43
N VAL A 9 -2.18 -14.99 4.11
CA VAL A 9 -1.42 -13.92 3.46
C VAL A 9 -2.36 -13.11 2.59
N ALA A 10 -2.46 -11.80 2.85
CA ALA A 10 -3.32 -10.89 2.07
C ALA A 10 -2.48 -9.83 1.35
N ILE A 11 -2.66 -9.76 0.02
CA ILE A 11 -1.95 -8.83 -0.86
C ILE A 11 -2.97 -8.15 -1.76
N GLY A 12 -3.11 -6.84 -1.65
CA GLY A 12 -4.08 -6.08 -2.43
C GLY A 12 -4.24 -4.66 -1.93
N PRO A 13 -5.38 -4.00 -2.23
CA PRO A 13 -5.66 -2.66 -1.69
C PRO A 13 -5.62 -2.65 -0.15
N PRO A 14 -5.12 -1.56 0.50
CA PRO A 14 -5.05 -1.48 1.96
C PRO A 14 -6.38 -1.77 2.66
N ILE A 15 -7.48 -1.33 2.07
CA ILE A 15 -8.83 -1.58 2.61
C ILE A 15 -9.18 -3.07 2.60
N MET A 16 -8.78 -3.81 1.57
CA MET A 16 -8.96 -5.26 1.49
C MET A 16 -8.09 -5.95 2.54
N MET A 17 -6.81 -5.58 2.63
CA MET A 17 -5.88 -6.12 3.61
C MET A 17 -6.35 -5.87 5.05
N LYS A 18 -6.88 -4.68 5.35
CA LYS A 18 -7.50 -4.33 6.64
C LYS A 18 -8.61 -5.31 7.01
N PHE A 19 -9.55 -5.56 6.10
CA PHE A 19 -10.67 -6.45 6.39
C PHE A 19 -10.30 -7.93 6.42
N CYS A 20 -9.26 -8.36 5.68
CA CYS A 20 -8.68 -9.69 5.85
C CYS A 20 -8.07 -9.86 7.25
N ALA A 21 -7.30 -8.88 7.73
CA ALA A 21 -6.72 -8.87 9.07
C ALA A 21 -7.80 -8.91 10.16
N GLU A 22 -8.86 -8.09 10.03
CA GLU A 22 -9.94 -8.06 11.02
C GLU A 22 -10.80 -9.33 11.03
N THR A 23 -11.05 -9.92 9.86
CA THR A 23 -11.80 -11.18 9.76
C THR A 23 -11.05 -12.32 10.45
N THR A 24 -9.74 -12.39 10.26
CA THR A 24 -8.88 -13.46 10.82
C THR A 24 -8.58 -13.27 12.31
N ARG A 25 -8.62 -12.03 12.82
CA ARG A 25 -8.40 -11.70 14.24
C ARG A 25 -9.37 -12.44 15.16
N ALA A 26 -10.66 -12.47 14.81
CA ALA A 26 -11.68 -13.19 15.59
C ALA A 26 -11.47 -14.72 15.64
N HIS A 27 -10.71 -15.25 14.68
CA HIS A 27 -10.37 -16.67 14.60
C HIS A 27 -8.99 -17.00 15.21
N GLY A 28 -8.22 -15.99 15.62
CA GLY A 28 -6.86 -16.17 16.14
C GLY A 28 -5.88 -16.73 15.11
N ILE A 29 -6.16 -16.54 13.81
CA ILE A 29 -5.31 -17.01 12.71
C ILE A 29 -4.26 -15.95 12.44
N LYS A 30 -2.98 -16.35 12.36
CA LYS A 30 -1.88 -15.45 11.98
C LYS A 30 -2.13 -14.88 10.59
N THR A 31 -2.03 -13.56 10.43
CA THR A 31 -2.30 -12.90 9.15
C THR A 31 -1.17 -11.96 8.77
N MET A 32 -0.49 -12.27 7.67
CA MET A 32 0.53 -11.42 7.08
C MET A 32 -0.08 -10.57 5.96
N VAL A 33 0.36 -9.32 5.87
CA VAL A 33 -0.05 -8.37 4.82
C VAL A 33 1.17 -7.78 4.15
N SER A 34 1.17 -7.75 2.81
CA SER A 34 2.22 -7.08 2.02
C SER A 34 1.83 -5.63 1.79
N LEU A 35 2.35 -4.72 2.62
CA LEU A 35 1.97 -3.32 2.56
C LEU A 35 2.50 -2.64 1.29
N ASN A 36 1.73 -1.68 0.77
CA ASN A 36 2.03 -0.93 -0.43
C ASN A 36 2.11 0.59 -0.21
N PRO A 37 2.91 1.09 0.76
CA PRO A 37 3.09 2.53 0.94
C PRO A 37 3.85 3.14 -0.23
N ILE A 38 3.81 4.47 -0.35
CA ILE A 38 4.62 5.22 -1.31
C ILE A 38 6.11 4.96 -1.06
N MET A 39 6.86 4.63 -2.11
CA MET A 39 8.31 4.43 -2.05
C MET A 39 9.00 5.43 -2.97
N VAL A 40 10.22 5.86 -2.59
CA VAL A 40 11.07 6.74 -3.40
C VAL A 40 12.43 6.10 -3.61
N ASP A 41 13.22 5.94 -2.55
CA ASP A 41 14.57 5.36 -2.65
C ASP A 41 14.55 3.83 -2.61
N GLY A 42 13.71 3.22 -1.77
CA GLY A 42 13.62 1.76 -1.61
C GLY A 42 14.80 1.12 -0.85
N THR A 43 15.64 1.92 -0.20
CA THR A 43 16.87 1.47 0.49
C THR A 43 16.94 1.89 1.97
N GLY A 44 15.87 2.51 2.48
CA GLY A 44 15.76 2.95 3.88
C GLY A 44 16.27 4.36 4.16
N MET A 45 16.62 5.14 3.14
CA MET A 45 17.21 6.47 3.32
C MET A 45 16.16 7.58 3.44
N CYS A 46 14.99 7.47 2.79
CA CYS A 46 14.03 8.60 2.73
C CYS A 46 12.88 8.54 3.74
N GLY A 47 12.52 7.35 4.25
CA GLY A 47 11.36 7.17 5.13
C GLY A 47 10.00 7.43 4.47
N GLY A 48 9.93 7.54 3.14
CA GLY A 48 8.68 7.69 2.38
C GLY A 48 7.73 6.49 2.60
N CYS A 49 8.31 5.29 2.70
CA CYS A 49 7.60 4.04 2.92
C CYS A 49 7.29 3.72 4.40
N ARG A 50 7.42 4.69 5.30
CA ARG A 50 7.18 4.45 6.72
C ARG A 50 5.74 4.03 6.99
N VAL A 51 5.59 3.10 7.94
CA VAL A 51 4.33 2.55 8.43
C VAL A 51 4.40 2.38 9.94
N SER A 52 3.28 2.58 10.64
CA SER A 52 3.16 2.25 12.07
C SER A 52 2.74 0.79 12.23
N VAL A 53 3.55 0.02 12.94
CA VAL A 53 3.30 -1.39 13.23
C VAL A 53 3.54 -1.63 14.71
N GLY A 54 2.49 -1.98 15.45
CA GLY A 54 2.53 -2.10 16.91
C GLY A 54 2.85 -0.74 17.57
N GLU A 55 3.87 -0.71 18.41
CA GLU A 55 4.31 0.51 19.13
C GLU A 55 5.40 1.30 18.39
N GLY A 56 5.80 0.87 17.19
CA GLY A 56 6.96 1.42 16.49
C GLY A 56 6.70 1.83 15.04
N ILE A 57 7.54 2.74 14.55
CA ILE A 57 7.63 3.06 13.12
C ILE A 57 8.58 2.08 12.43
N LYS A 58 8.17 1.55 11.28
CA LYS A 58 8.93 0.65 10.42
C LYS A 58 9.00 1.18 8.99
N PHE A 59 10.03 0.82 8.23
CA PHE A 59 10.19 1.19 6.83
C PHE A 59 9.91 0.00 5.94
N ALA A 60 8.81 0.01 5.18
CA ALA A 60 8.40 -1.16 4.40
C ALA A 60 9.46 -1.67 3.40
N CYS A 61 10.34 -0.80 2.89
CA CYS A 61 11.42 -1.21 1.97
C CYS A 61 12.61 -1.93 2.62
N VAL A 62 12.76 -1.86 3.95
CA VAL A 62 13.88 -2.47 4.69
C VAL A 62 13.39 -3.46 5.75
N ASP A 63 12.38 -3.05 6.53
CA ASP A 63 11.80 -3.87 7.59
C ASP A 63 10.68 -4.80 7.11
N GLY A 64 10.16 -4.58 5.90
CA GLY A 64 8.99 -5.28 5.35
C GLY A 64 9.28 -5.94 3.99
N PRO A 65 8.35 -5.88 3.00
CA PRO A 65 7.04 -5.20 3.04
C PRO A 65 5.95 -5.98 3.78
N ASP A 66 6.24 -7.22 4.16
CA ASP A 66 5.34 -8.13 4.86
C ASP A 66 5.35 -7.88 6.36
N PHE A 67 4.20 -7.54 6.92
CA PHE A 67 4.02 -7.29 8.35
C PHE A 67 2.85 -8.10 8.91
N ASP A 68 2.82 -8.25 10.24
CA ASP A 68 1.66 -8.78 10.95
C ASP A 68 0.48 -7.81 10.77
N GLY A 69 -0.50 -8.21 9.97
CA GLY A 69 -1.68 -7.41 9.65
C GLY A 69 -2.51 -7.06 10.88
N HIS A 70 -2.38 -7.80 11.99
CA HIS A 70 -3.07 -7.48 13.23
C HIS A 70 -2.45 -6.30 13.99
N GLN A 71 -1.25 -5.87 13.61
CA GLN A 71 -0.50 -4.78 14.25
C GLN A 71 -0.36 -3.53 13.38
N VAL A 72 -0.81 -3.56 12.11
CA VAL A 72 -0.67 -2.44 11.17
C VAL A 72 -1.72 -1.36 11.43
N ASP A 73 -1.30 -0.09 11.46
CA ASP A 73 -2.22 1.05 11.36
C ASP A 73 -2.61 1.29 9.88
N PHE A 74 -3.72 0.66 9.47
CA PHE A 74 -4.24 0.79 8.10
C PHE A 74 -4.79 2.19 7.81
N ASP A 75 -5.28 2.92 8.81
CA ASP A 75 -5.89 4.23 8.60
C ASP A 75 -4.80 5.29 8.36
N GLU A 76 -3.68 5.22 9.08
CA GLU A 76 -2.48 5.99 8.75
C GLU A 76 -1.97 5.64 7.34
N LEU A 77 -1.81 4.35 7.01
CA LEU A 77 -1.32 3.92 5.69
C LEU A 77 -2.20 4.47 4.55
N MET A 78 -3.53 4.35 4.66
CA MET A 78 -4.45 4.86 3.65
C MET A 78 -4.42 6.39 3.52
N SER A 79 -4.31 7.10 4.65
CA SER A 79 -4.13 8.55 4.66
C SER A 79 -2.84 8.97 3.92
N ARG A 80 -1.73 8.27 4.18
CA ARG A 80 -0.45 8.52 3.51
C ARG A 80 -0.52 8.27 2.01
N LEU A 81 -1.21 7.21 1.57
CA LEU A 81 -1.40 6.90 0.16
C LEU A 81 -2.22 7.95 -0.60
N ALA A 82 -3.08 8.69 0.10
CA ALA A 82 -3.86 9.76 -0.53
C ALA A 82 -3.08 11.07 -0.76
N ARG A 83 -1.83 11.16 -0.28
CA ARG A 83 -1.06 12.41 -0.26
C ARG A 83 -0.87 13.06 -1.63
N PHE A 84 -0.62 12.26 -2.67
CA PHE A 84 -0.26 12.75 -4.00
C PHE A 84 -1.40 12.63 -5.02
N LYS A 85 -2.64 12.35 -4.59
CA LYS A 85 -3.78 12.15 -5.51
C LYS A 85 -3.98 13.29 -6.51
N GLU A 86 -3.77 14.53 -6.07
CA GLU A 86 -3.92 15.71 -6.93
C GLU A 86 -2.79 15.79 -7.95
N ASP A 87 -1.55 15.57 -7.53
CA ASP A 87 -0.38 15.56 -8.42
C ASP A 87 -0.46 14.40 -9.43
N GLU A 88 -0.92 13.21 -8.98
CA GLU A 88 -1.20 12.05 -9.83
C GLU A 88 -2.26 12.37 -10.90
N ARG A 89 -3.35 13.06 -10.52
CA ARG A 89 -4.40 13.50 -11.44
C ARG A 89 -3.86 14.49 -12.47
N GLN A 90 -3.13 15.51 -12.02
CA GLN A 90 -2.54 16.52 -12.91
C GLN A 90 -1.54 15.88 -13.88
N SER A 91 -0.66 14.99 -13.39
CA SER A 91 0.29 14.26 -14.23
C SER A 91 -0.41 13.43 -15.30
N LEU A 92 -1.51 12.77 -14.96
CA LEU A 92 -2.29 11.97 -15.91
C LEU A 92 -2.97 12.87 -16.97
N GLU A 93 -3.53 14.01 -16.55
CA GLU A 93 -4.18 14.96 -17.45
C GLU A 93 -3.19 15.59 -18.43
N SER A 94 -2.02 16.02 -17.96
CA SER A 94 -0.93 16.53 -18.80
C SER A 94 -0.49 15.50 -19.83
N TRP A 95 -0.22 14.26 -19.40
CA TRP A 95 0.18 13.18 -20.31
C TRP A 95 -0.90 12.87 -21.36
N GLN A 96 -2.18 12.85 -20.97
CA GLN A 96 -3.30 12.65 -21.90
C GLN A 96 -3.50 13.80 -22.89
N HIS A 97 -3.16 15.03 -22.51
CA HIS A 97 -3.21 16.18 -23.40
C HIS A 97 -2.10 16.09 -24.45
N GLU A 98 -0.85 15.88 -24.01
CA GLU A 98 0.32 15.72 -24.91
C GLU A 98 0.13 14.56 -25.89
N CYS A 99 -0.30 13.39 -25.42
CA CYS A 99 -0.56 12.23 -26.27
C CYS A 99 -1.66 12.49 -27.33
N ARG A 100 -2.67 13.30 -27.00
CA ARG A 100 -3.71 13.68 -27.97
C ARG A 100 -3.17 14.62 -29.04
N MET A 101 -2.32 15.58 -28.66
CA MET A 101 -1.68 16.51 -29.60
C MET A 101 -0.73 15.78 -30.55
N MET A 102 0.14 14.90 -30.04
CA MET A 102 1.04 14.08 -30.87
C MET A 102 0.29 13.21 -31.89
N ASN A 103 -0.83 12.60 -31.49
CA ASN A 103 -1.62 11.76 -32.40
C ASN A 103 -2.35 12.56 -33.50
N GLN A 104 -2.59 13.86 -33.30
CA GLN A 104 -3.14 14.73 -34.33
C GLN A 104 -2.06 15.16 -35.33
N GLU A 105 -0.84 15.44 -34.89
CA GLU A 105 0.28 15.81 -35.76
C GLU A 105 0.75 14.64 -36.66
N VAL A 106 0.70 13.39 -36.18
CA VAL A 106 1.09 12.20 -36.97
C VAL A 106 0.04 11.78 -38.00
N ARG A 107 -1.21 12.24 -37.85
CA ARG A 107 -2.32 11.94 -38.78
C ARG A 107 -2.54 13.02 -39.85
N GLY A 108 -1.80 14.12 -39.78
CA GLY A 108 -1.83 15.25 -40.72
C GLY A 108 -0.88 15.09 -41.88
#